data_AF-A0A8W8P006-F1
#
_entry.id   AF-A0A8W8P006-F1
#
_cell.length_a   1.000
_cell.length_b   1.000
_cell.length_c   1.000
_cell.angle_alpha   90.00
_cell.angle_beta   90.00
_cell.angle_gamma   90.00
#
_symmetry.space_group_name_H-M   'P 1'
#
loop_
_entity.id
_entity.type
_entity.pdbx_description
1 polymer ?
#
loop_
_entity_poly.entity_id
_entity_poly.type
_entity_poly.pdbx_seq_one_letter_code
_entity_poly.pdbx_strand_id
1 'polypeptide(L)'
;MAVCFFVVFVFVSVYTGFSDGLLLSDPAHVEQRLNQMESQIQGLSQEVNTLKQENTALKAQVSSGNTTLVYFSAYRTNDLNFPSTTSADVVYDGVRSNHHNCYDATTGLFTAPVKGLYVFTWESLTAAAKIFDSELMVNGVVMMLNNCNFLSTQGAYSSCTGVAPTHLEPGDIAHIRATSGNHLHGGGWSSFSGWLVHRT
;
A
#
# COMPACT_ATOMS: atom_id res chain seq x y z
N MET A 1 66.98 43.70 -79.61
CA MET A 1 66.24 43.66 -80.90
C MET A 1 65.05 42.73 -80.74
N ALA A 2 63.84 43.22 -81.09
CA ALA A 2 62.59 42.53 -81.46
C ALA A 2 61.98 41.53 -80.44
N VAL A 3 60.87 41.75 -79.69
CA VAL A 3 59.50 42.31 -79.87
C VAL A 3 58.49 41.31 -80.50
N CYS A 4 57.27 41.27 -79.89
CA CYS A 4 55.96 40.68 -80.31
C CYS A 4 55.61 39.28 -79.74
N PHE A 5 54.39 38.92 -79.27
CA PHE A 5 53.06 39.56 -79.16
C PHE A 5 52.22 38.81 -78.08
N PHE A 6 51.25 39.50 -77.46
CA PHE A 6 50.20 39.00 -76.54
C PHE A 6 49.29 37.91 -77.16
N VAL A 7 48.93 36.86 -76.41
CA VAL A 7 47.58 36.23 -76.46
C VAL A 7 47.21 35.64 -75.09
N VAL A 8 46.11 36.12 -74.52
CA VAL A 8 45.38 35.54 -73.37
C VAL A 8 44.55 34.37 -73.88
N PHE A 9 44.69 33.17 -73.30
CA PHE A 9 43.71 32.10 -73.43
C PHE A 9 43.30 31.60 -72.05
N VAL A 10 42.06 31.92 -71.70
CA VAL A 10 41.27 31.31 -70.64
C VAL A 10 41.02 29.85 -71.03
N PHE A 11 41.36 28.90 -70.16
CA PHE A 11 40.72 27.59 -70.17
C PHE A 11 40.08 27.32 -68.82
N VAL A 12 38.76 27.14 -68.91
CA VAL A 12 37.79 26.82 -67.89
C VAL A 12 37.88 25.33 -67.55
N SER A 13 37.67 25.03 -66.26
CA SER A 13 37.17 23.80 -65.65
C SER A 13 37.80 22.45 -66.01
N VAL A 14 38.18 21.71 -64.96
CA VAL A 14 37.45 20.55 -64.41
C VAL A 14 38.47 19.81 -63.54
N TYR A 15 38.28 19.84 -62.23
CA TYR A 15 38.48 18.69 -61.34
C TYR A 15 37.75 18.99 -60.02
N THR A 16 36.43 19.17 -60.14
CA THR A 16 35.50 18.85 -59.06
C THR A 16 35.31 17.34 -59.07
N GLY A 17 35.76 16.64 -58.03
CA GLY A 17 35.42 15.23 -57.87
C GLY A 17 36.45 14.39 -57.14
N PHE A 18 36.88 14.78 -55.93
CA PHE A 18 37.57 13.85 -55.03
C PHE A 18 37.49 14.30 -53.56
N SER A 19 36.28 14.48 -53.03
CA SER A 19 36.11 14.86 -51.62
C SER A 19 35.17 13.96 -50.83
N ASP A 20 34.49 13.00 -51.46
CA ASP A 20 33.61 12.05 -50.74
C ASP A 20 34.23 10.65 -50.56
N GLY A 21 35.38 10.38 -51.19
CA GLY A 21 36.12 9.12 -51.06
C GLY A 21 37.33 9.16 -50.11
N LEU A 22 37.72 10.35 -49.61
CA LEU A 22 39.00 10.56 -48.92
C LEU A 22 38.91 10.50 -47.37
N LEU A 23 37.70 10.47 -46.81
CA LEU A 23 37.54 10.40 -45.34
C LEU A 23 37.77 8.99 -44.76
N LEU A 24 37.72 7.95 -45.59
CA LEU A 24 38.02 6.57 -45.18
C LEU A 24 39.45 6.12 -45.51
N SER A 25 40.23 6.93 -46.21
CA SER A 25 41.63 6.64 -46.59
C SER A 25 42.67 7.34 -45.73
N ASP A 26 42.27 8.32 -44.90
CA ASP A 26 43.14 8.97 -43.93
C ASP A 26 43.13 8.19 -42.61
N PRO A 27 44.23 7.52 -42.22
CA PRO A 27 44.30 6.73 -41.00
C PRO A 27 43.99 7.55 -39.73
N ALA A 28 44.31 8.85 -39.71
CA ALA A 28 44.03 9.71 -38.56
C ALA A 28 42.51 9.95 -38.37
N HIS A 29 41.76 10.10 -39.47
CA HIS A 29 40.31 10.27 -39.40
C HIS A 29 39.60 8.98 -38.97
N VAL A 30 40.08 7.82 -39.45
CA VAL A 30 39.57 6.50 -39.04
C VAL A 30 39.84 6.26 -37.55
N GLU A 31 41.04 6.56 -37.07
CA GLU A 31 41.41 6.44 -35.65
C GLU A 31 40.56 7.35 -34.76
N GLN A 32 40.31 8.60 -35.19
CA GLN A 32 39.42 9.51 -34.49
C GLN A 32 37.99 8.95 -34.37
N ARG A 33 37.44 8.39 -35.45
CA ARG A 33 36.10 7.80 -35.47
C ARG A 33 36.02 6.53 -34.61
N LEU A 34 37.08 5.71 -34.60
CA LEU A 34 37.18 4.55 -33.72
C LEU A 34 37.17 4.96 -32.25
N ASN A 35 38.00 5.93 -31.86
CA ASN A 35 38.04 6.45 -30.50
C ASN A 35 36.69 7.05 -30.07
N GLN A 36 36.00 7.74 -30.99
CA GLN A 36 34.67 8.26 -30.74
C GLN A 36 33.63 7.15 -30.55
N MET A 37 33.67 6.10 -31.39
CA MET A 37 32.77 4.95 -31.27
C MET A 37 33.04 4.15 -29.99
N GLU A 38 34.30 3.97 -29.60
CA GLU A 38 34.66 3.31 -28.33
C GLU A 38 34.12 4.06 -27.12
N SER A 39 34.25 5.40 -27.12
CA SER A 39 33.67 6.25 -26.07
C SER A 39 32.15 6.13 -26.00
N GLN A 40 31.47 6.10 -27.16
CA GLN A 40 30.03 5.88 -27.21
C GLN A 40 29.62 4.49 -26.70
N ILE A 41 30.34 3.42 -27.07
CA ILE A 41 30.08 2.07 -26.60
C ILE A 41 30.27 1.96 -25.08
N GLN A 42 31.31 2.60 -24.54
CA GLN A 42 31.54 2.64 -23.10
C GLN A 42 30.42 3.39 -22.37
N GLY A 43 30.01 4.55 -22.87
CA GLY A 43 28.90 5.32 -22.31
C GLY A 43 27.58 4.54 -22.33
N LEU A 44 27.25 3.92 -23.46
CA LEU A 44 26.04 3.11 -23.61
C LEU A 44 26.06 1.86 -22.71
N SER A 45 27.23 1.22 -22.57
CA SER A 45 27.43 0.08 -21.68
C SER A 45 27.22 0.48 -20.21
N GLN A 46 27.70 1.65 -19.80
CA GLN A 46 27.47 2.18 -18.46
C GLN A 46 25.98 2.46 -18.22
N GLU A 47 25.30 3.13 -19.16
CA GLU A 47 23.87 3.42 -19.05
C GLU A 47 23.02 2.14 -18.94
N VAL A 48 23.33 1.12 -19.76
CA VAL A 48 22.66 -0.19 -19.68
C VAL A 48 22.86 -0.85 -18.32
N ASN A 49 24.05 -0.74 -17.71
CA ASN A 49 24.32 -1.30 -16.39
C ASN A 49 23.54 -0.54 -15.30
N THR A 50 23.49 0.78 -15.37
CA THR A 50 22.69 1.62 -14.46
C THR A 50 21.20 1.27 -14.57
N LEU A 51 20.66 1.21 -15.79
CA LEU A 51 19.24 0.86 -16.01
C LEU A 51 18.90 -0.56 -15.56
N LYS A 52 19.83 -1.51 -15.66
CA LYS A 52 19.65 -2.87 -15.13
C LYS A 52 19.60 -2.87 -13.60
N GLN A 53 20.43 -2.06 -12.94
CA GLN A 53 20.42 -1.92 -11.49
C GLN A 53 19.12 -1.28 -11.02
N GLU A 54 18.69 -0.19 -11.66
CA GLU A 54 17.41 0.48 -11.35
C GLU A 54 16.21 -0.46 -11.56
N ASN A 55 16.18 -1.21 -12.66
CA ASN A 55 15.13 -2.21 -12.90
C ASN A 55 15.11 -3.31 -11.83
N THR A 56 16.27 -3.69 -11.30
CA THR A 56 16.35 -4.69 -10.22
C THR A 56 15.81 -4.12 -8.91
N ALA A 57 16.14 -2.87 -8.58
CA ALA A 57 15.61 -2.17 -7.43
C ALA A 57 14.09 -1.97 -7.53
N LEU A 58 13.59 -1.55 -8.68
CA LEU A 58 12.16 -1.38 -8.95
C LEU A 58 11.41 -2.72 -8.86
N LYS A 59 11.96 -3.81 -9.41
CA LYS A 59 11.37 -5.15 -9.27
C LYS A 59 11.29 -5.60 -7.82
N ALA A 60 12.31 -5.31 -7.01
CA ALA A 60 12.27 -5.60 -5.58
C ALA A 60 11.18 -4.78 -4.87
N GLN A 61 11.05 -3.49 -5.21
CA GLN A 61 9.99 -2.63 -4.68
C GLN A 61 8.59 -3.11 -5.07
N VAL A 62 8.36 -3.46 -6.35
CA VAL A 62 7.07 -3.99 -6.83
C VAL A 62 6.73 -5.32 -6.16
N SER A 63 7.73 -6.18 -5.93
CA SER A 63 7.53 -7.46 -5.22
C SER A 63 7.18 -7.24 -3.74
N SER A 64 7.76 -6.22 -3.10
CA SER A 64 7.38 -5.80 -1.74
C SER A 64 6.03 -5.06 -1.68
N GLY A 65 5.62 -4.45 -2.80
CA GLY A 65 4.39 -3.68 -2.97
C GLY A 65 3.17 -4.51 -3.35
N ASN A 66 3.27 -5.85 -3.40
CA ASN A 66 2.10 -6.71 -3.55
C ASN A 66 1.23 -6.55 -2.29
N THR A 67 0.26 -5.64 -2.36
CA THR A 67 -0.54 -5.17 -1.23
C THR A 67 -1.29 -6.35 -0.64
N THR A 68 -0.80 -6.82 0.50
CA THR A 68 -1.52 -7.80 1.29
C THR A 68 -2.76 -7.11 1.84
N LEU A 69 -3.89 -7.25 1.13
CA LEU A 69 -5.16 -6.71 1.58
C LEU A 69 -5.67 -7.60 2.72
N VAL A 70 -5.93 -7.01 3.89
CA VAL A 70 -6.52 -7.70 5.03
C VAL A 70 -7.55 -6.77 5.63
N TYR A 71 -8.80 -7.19 5.65
CA TYR A 71 -9.85 -6.46 6.34
C TYR A 71 -11.05 -7.35 6.59
N PHE A 72 -11.81 -7.00 7.61
CA PHE A 72 -13.13 -7.57 7.87
C PHE A 72 -14.09 -6.48 8.35
N SER A 73 -15.38 -6.74 8.15
CA SER A 73 -16.46 -5.97 8.77
C SER A 73 -17.57 -6.93 9.16
N ALA A 74 -17.87 -6.95 10.45
CA ALA A 74 -18.88 -7.79 11.06
C ALA A 74 -19.87 -6.95 11.88
N TYR A 75 -21.04 -7.52 12.16
CA TYR A 75 -22.11 -6.89 12.90
C TYR A 75 -22.89 -7.90 13.75
N ARG A 76 -23.63 -7.39 14.75
CA ARG A 76 -24.59 -8.22 15.48
C ARG A 76 -25.90 -8.33 14.71
N THR A 77 -26.33 -9.55 14.42
CA THR A 77 -27.63 -9.82 13.76
C THR A 77 -28.80 -9.56 14.70
N ASN A 78 -28.69 -9.98 15.96
CA ASN A 78 -29.71 -9.90 16.99
C ASN A 78 -29.15 -9.18 18.22
N ASP A 79 -30.05 -8.57 18.99
CA ASP A 79 -29.72 -7.92 20.27
C ASP A 79 -29.01 -8.91 21.20
N LEU A 80 -27.93 -8.46 21.83
CA LEU A 80 -27.31 -9.20 22.93
C LEU A 80 -27.85 -8.67 24.24
N ASN A 81 -28.49 -9.55 25.01
CA ASN A 81 -28.95 -9.27 26.37
C ASN A 81 -28.21 -10.21 27.31
N PHE A 82 -27.49 -9.66 28.29
CA PHE A 82 -26.74 -10.43 29.27
C PHE A 82 -26.79 -9.75 30.65
N PRO A 83 -26.49 -10.46 31.75
CA PRO A 83 -26.49 -9.84 33.08
C PRO A 83 -25.43 -8.73 33.16
N SER A 84 -25.79 -7.58 33.74
CA SER A 84 -24.99 -6.34 33.74
C SER A 84 -23.54 -6.50 34.23
N THR A 85 -23.27 -7.49 35.07
CA THR A 85 -21.96 -7.74 35.69
C THR A 85 -21.10 -8.76 34.94
N THR A 86 -21.53 -9.24 33.77
CA THR A 86 -20.84 -10.33 33.08
C THR A 86 -19.79 -9.78 32.13
N SER A 87 -18.52 -10.15 32.35
CA SER A 87 -17.52 -10.02 31.31
C SER A 87 -17.64 -11.17 30.33
N ALA A 88 -17.78 -10.86 29.04
CA ALA A 88 -17.99 -11.85 27.99
C ALA A 88 -17.47 -11.35 26.64
N ASP A 89 -16.94 -12.27 25.84
CA ASP A 89 -16.51 -11.97 24.47
C ASP A 89 -17.73 -11.71 23.59
N VAL A 90 -17.63 -10.68 22.75
CA VAL A 90 -18.72 -10.21 21.91
C VAL A 90 -18.56 -10.82 20.52
N VAL A 91 -19.46 -11.74 20.19
CA VAL A 91 -19.49 -12.38 18.86
C VAL A 91 -20.31 -11.54 17.90
N TYR A 92 -19.71 -10.93 16.88
CA TYR A 92 -20.42 -10.26 15.79
C TYR A 92 -20.67 -11.27 14.66
N ASP A 93 -21.84 -11.90 14.70
CA ASP A 93 -22.17 -13.10 13.92
C ASP A 93 -22.56 -12.84 12.45
N GLY A 94 -22.89 -11.61 12.10
CA GLY A 94 -23.13 -11.20 10.73
C GLY A 94 -21.86 -10.68 10.07
N VAL A 95 -21.48 -11.19 8.90
CA VAL A 95 -20.28 -10.75 8.16
C VAL A 95 -20.69 -9.98 6.92
N ARG A 96 -20.23 -8.73 6.78
CA ARG A 96 -20.36 -7.94 5.54
C ARG A 96 -19.21 -8.24 4.59
N SER A 97 -18.00 -8.36 5.12
CA SER A 97 -16.79 -8.66 4.36
C SER A 97 -15.74 -9.30 5.29
N ASN A 98 -14.91 -10.19 4.73
CA ASN A 98 -13.86 -10.89 5.48
C ASN A 98 -12.75 -11.33 4.52
N HIS A 99 -11.94 -10.36 4.08
CA HIS A 99 -10.84 -10.64 3.18
C HIS A 99 -9.67 -11.26 3.95
N HIS A 100 -9.03 -12.26 3.35
CA HIS A 100 -8.02 -13.11 4.01
C HIS A 100 -8.59 -14.05 5.08
N ASN A 101 -9.92 -14.17 5.21
CA ASN A 101 -10.59 -15.01 6.22
C ASN A 101 -10.03 -14.79 7.64
N CYS A 102 -9.76 -13.53 7.98
CA CYS A 102 -9.09 -13.17 9.23
C CYS A 102 -10.04 -13.07 10.43
N TYR A 103 -11.37 -13.01 10.20
CA TYR A 103 -12.38 -12.98 11.26
C TYR A 103 -13.20 -14.28 11.31
N ASP A 104 -13.43 -14.80 12.51
CA ASP A 104 -14.32 -15.94 12.77
C ASP A 104 -15.61 -15.47 13.44
N ALA A 105 -16.71 -15.52 12.69
CA ALA A 105 -18.03 -15.08 13.14
C ALA A 105 -18.68 -16.01 14.17
N THR A 106 -18.12 -17.20 14.40
CA THR A 106 -18.61 -18.13 15.43
C THR A 106 -18.02 -17.81 16.80
N THR A 107 -16.78 -17.32 16.84
CA THR A 107 -16.04 -17.02 18.08
C THR A 107 -15.91 -15.54 18.36
N GLY A 108 -16.12 -14.68 17.36
CA GLY A 108 -15.93 -13.23 17.49
C GLY A 108 -14.48 -12.77 17.36
N LEU A 109 -13.58 -13.67 16.96
CA LEU A 109 -12.14 -13.45 17.00
C LEU A 109 -11.59 -13.05 15.63
N PHE A 110 -10.74 -12.03 15.61
CA PHE A 110 -9.85 -11.72 14.51
C PHE A 110 -8.48 -12.37 14.76
N THR A 111 -7.86 -12.94 13.74
CA THR A 111 -6.47 -13.45 13.77
C THR A 111 -5.64 -12.72 12.72
N ALA A 112 -4.54 -12.10 13.15
CA ALA A 112 -3.63 -11.37 12.25
C ALA A 112 -2.91 -12.35 11.31
N PRO A 113 -3.09 -12.27 9.99
CA PRO A 113 -2.40 -13.18 9.07
C PRO A 113 -0.96 -12.75 8.76
N VAL A 114 -0.67 -11.45 8.89
CA VAL A 114 0.64 -10.86 8.64
C VAL A 114 0.98 -9.85 9.70
N LYS A 115 2.28 -9.63 9.90
CA LYS A 115 2.79 -8.57 10.76
C LYS A 115 2.42 -7.20 10.20
N GLY A 116 1.96 -6.30 11.06
CA GLY A 116 1.71 -4.93 10.62
C GLY A 116 0.92 -4.07 11.60
N LEU A 117 0.67 -2.84 11.17
CA LEU A 117 -0.24 -1.91 11.82
C LEU A 117 -1.66 -2.17 11.30
N TYR A 118 -2.55 -2.53 12.22
CA TYR A 118 -3.98 -2.67 11.99
C TYR A 118 -4.72 -1.50 12.64
N VAL A 119 -5.90 -1.18 12.11
CA VAL A 119 -6.87 -0.34 12.81
C VAL A 119 -8.10 -1.18 13.06
N PHE A 120 -8.53 -1.21 14.32
CA PHE A 120 -9.79 -1.78 14.74
C PHE A 120 -10.76 -0.67 15.10
N THR A 121 -12.02 -0.85 14.73
CA THR A 121 -13.12 0.03 15.12
C THR A 121 -14.33 -0.81 15.48
N TRP A 122 -15.02 -0.43 16.54
CA TRP A 122 -16.29 -1.05 16.91
C TRP A 122 -17.29 0.00 17.32
N GLU A 123 -18.53 -0.23 16.89
CA GLU A 123 -19.68 0.60 17.20
C GLU A 123 -20.61 -0.18 18.13
N SER A 124 -21.03 0.48 19.20
CA SER A 124 -22.01 -0.02 20.14
C SER A 124 -23.22 0.89 20.12
N LEU A 125 -24.40 0.33 19.88
CA LEU A 125 -25.66 1.04 20.05
C LEU A 125 -26.40 0.48 21.27
N THR A 126 -26.81 1.35 22.18
CA THR A 126 -27.55 0.99 23.40
C THR A 126 -28.90 1.68 23.45
N ALA A 127 -29.93 1.00 23.97
CA ALA A 127 -31.26 1.58 24.18
C ALA A 127 -31.31 2.42 25.47
N ALA A 128 -32.41 3.17 25.66
CA ALA A 128 -32.65 3.90 26.91
C ALA A 128 -32.59 2.98 28.15
N ALA A 129 -32.03 3.51 29.24
CA ALA A 129 -31.77 2.82 30.50
C ALA A 129 -30.86 1.57 30.39
N LYS A 130 -29.99 1.53 29.38
CA LYS A 130 -29.04 0.42 29.14
C LYS A 130 -27.60 0.89 29.16
N ILE A 131 -26.71 -0.08 29.38
CA ILE A 131 -25.27 0.13 29.45
C ILE A 131 -24.52 -0.93 28.64
N PHE A 132 -23.40 -0.54 28.07
CA PHE A 132 -22.46 -1.42 27.41
C PHE A 132 -21.05 -0.81 27.43
N ASP A 133 -20.25 -1.29 28.37
CA ASP A 133 -18.83 -1.03 28.49
C ASP A 133 -18.06 -2.16 27.84
N SER A 134 -17.10 -1.79 27.00
CA SER A 134 -16.37 -2.74 26.19
C SER A 134 -14.91 -2.37 26.05
N GLU A 135 -14.13 -3.33 25.61
CA GLU A 135 -12.71 -3.16 25.38
C GLU A 135 -12.24 -3.97 24.18
N LEU A 136 -11.24 -3.45 23.49
CA LEU A 136 -10.47 -4.22 22.52
C LEU A 136 -9.40 -5.01 23.28
N MET A 137 -9.42 -6.32 23.11
CA MET A 137 -8.46 -7.26 23.66
C MET A 137 -7.53 -7.75 22.57
N VAL A 138 -6.22 -7.81 22.85
CA VAL A 138 -5.22 -8.50 22.02
C VAL A 138 -4.44 -9.46 22.88
N ASN A 139 -4.52 -10.77 22.59
CA ASN A 139 -3.84 -11.83 23.34
C ASN A 139 -4.00 -11.71 24.88
N GLY A 140 -5.18 -11.30 25.35
CA GLY A 140 -5.48 -11.11 26.77
C GLY A 140 -5.06 -9.76 27.37
N VAL A 141 -4.45 -8.86 26.57
CA VAL A 141 -4.10 -7.49 26.97
C VAL A 141 -5.17 -6.50 26.49
N VAL A 142 -5.57 -5.59 27.37
CA VAL A 142 -6.51 -4.51 27.05
C VAL A 142 -5.79 -3.44 26.24
N MET A 143 -6.25 -3.18 25.02
CA MET A 143 -5.66 -2.21 24.11
C MET A 143 -6.38 -0.86 24.13
N MET A 144 -7.70 -0.87 24.30
CA MET A 144 -8.54 0.33 24.29
C MET A 144 -9.86 0.06 24.99
N LEU A 145 -10.39 1.06 25.69
CA LEU A 145 -11.69 1.02 26.36
C LEU A 145 -12.73 1.83 25.59
N ASN A 146 -14.00 1.42 25.66
CA ASN A 146 -15.15 2.16 25.17
C ASN A 146 -16.30 2.06 26.17
N ASN A 147 -16.97 3.19 26.41
CA ASN A 147 -18.09 3.31 27.33
C ASN A 147 -19.34 3.69 26.54
N CYS A 148 -20.42 2.92 26.66
CA CYS A 148 -21.69 3.22 26.02
C CYS A 148 -22.86 3.09 26.98
N ASN A 149 -22.98 4.07 27.87
CA ASN A 149 -23.95 4.04 28.96
C ASN A 149 -25.04 5.08 28.73
N PHE A 150 -26.25 4.62 28.39
CA PHE A 150 -27.43 5.46 28.23
C PHE A 150 -28.35 5.34 29.44
N LEU A 151 -27.98 6.04 30.52
CA LEU A 151 -28.66 5.96 31.81
C LEU A 151 -30.02 6.71 31.86
N SER A 152 -30.35 7.48 30.83
CA SER A 152 -31.66 8.13 30.72
C SER A 152 -32.74 7.09 30.46
N THR A 153 -33.85 7.17 31.18
CA THR A 153 -35.07 6.39 30.88
C THR A 153 -35.89 6.99 29.74
N GLN A 154 -35.50 8.17 29.25
CA GLN A 154 -36.11 8.87 28.12
C GLN A 154 -35.15 8.89 26.91
N GLY A 155 -35.67 8.56 25.73
CA GLY A 155 -34.93 8.51 24.47
C GLY A 155 -35.05 7.16 23.78
N ALA A 156 -34.46 7.04 22.58
CA ALA A 156 -34.49 5.81 21.79
C ALA A 156 -33.17 5.04 21.92
N TYR A 157 -32.08 5.60 21.38
CA TYR A 157 -30.78 4.93 21.31
C TYR A 157 -29.61 5.90 21.48
N SER A 158 -28.46 5.39 21.93
CA SER A 158 -27.17 6.08 22.01
C SER A 158 -26.09 5.24 21.34
N SER A 159 -25.27 5.87 20.48
CA SER A 159 -24.17 5.24 19.75
C SER A 159 -22.82 5.64 20.31
N CYS A 160 -21.90 4.69 20.42
CA CYS A 160 -20.55 4.92 20.91
C CYS A 160 -19.54 4.13 20.07
N THR A 161 -18.40 4.71 19.77
CA THR A 161 -17.40 4.11 18.86
C THR A 161 -16.03 4.08 19.51
N GLY A 162 -15.38 2.91 19.48
CA GLY A 162 -13.98 2.74 19.82
C GLY A 162 -13.13 2.66 18.56
N VAL A 163 -11.93 3.24 18.56
CA VAL A 163 -10.95 3.13 17.47
C VAL A 163 -9.57 2.89 18.07
N ALA A 164 -8.88 1.86 17.59
CA ALA A 164 -7.58 1.47 18.11
C ALA A 164 -6.63 1.08 16.97
N PRO A 165 -5.64 1.94 16.64
CA PRO A 165 -4.46 1.53 15.90
C PRO A 165 -3.65 0.55 16.75
N THR A 166 -3.28 -0.59 16.21
CA THR A 166 -2.63 -1.66 16.95
C THR A 166 -1.64 -2.41 16.07
N HIS A 167 -0.40 -2.55 16.54
CA HIS A 167 0.59 -3.41 15.91
C HIS A 167 0.33 -4.86 16.32
N LEU A 168 0.29 -5.75 15.34
CA LEU A 168 0.11 -7.18 15.54
C LEU A 168 1.21 -7.98 14.85
N GLU A 169 1.61 -9.07 15.47
CA GLU A 169 2.39 -10.15 14.87
C GLU A 169 1.47 -11.19 14.21
N PRO A 170 1.97 -12.01 13.26
CA PRO A 170 1.18 -13.09 12.68
C PRO A 170 0.71 -14.06 13.77
N GLY A 171 -0.58 -14.37 13.78
CA GLY A 171 -1.22 -15.24 14.76
C GLY A 171 -1.79 -14.52 15.97
N ASP A 172 -1.52 -13.23 16.16
CA ASP A 172 -2.14 -12.45 17.25
C ASP A 172 -3.66 -12.41 17.09
N ILE A 173 -4.36 -12.54 18.23
CA ILE A 173 -5.82 -12.60 18.28
C ILE A 173 -6.37 -11.30 18.87
N ALA A 174 -7.27 -10.65 18.13
CA ALA A 174 -7.98 -9.45 18.55
C ALA A 174 -9.50 -9.69 18.64
N HIS A 175 -10.16 -9.18 19.68
CA HIS A 175 -11.61 -9.28 19.83
C HIS A 175 -12.16 -8.19 20.75
N ILE A 176 -13.48 -7.98 20.69
CA ILE A 176 -14.19 -7.11 21.62
C ILE A 176 -14.70 -7.93 22.78
N ARG A 177 -14.44 -7.44 23.99
CA ARG A 177 -14.97 -8.02 25.23
C ARG A 177 -15.86 -6.99 25.90
N ALA A 178 -17.05 -7.41 26.33
CA ALA A 178 -17.86 -6.63 27.26
C ALA A 178 -17.23 -6.73 28.65
N THR A 179 -17.07 -5.59 29.34
CA THR A 179 -16.61 -5.54 30.73
C THR A 179 -17.78 -5.42 31.70
N SER A 180 -18.80 -4.70 31.28
CA SER A 180 -20.08 -4.50 31.97
C SER A 180 -21.11 -4.16 30.92
N GLY A 181 -22.32 -4.70 31.00
CA GLY A 181 -23.32 -4.42 29.97
C GLY A 181 -24.58 -5.24 30.12
N ASN A 182 -25.72 -4.66 29.77
CA ASN A 182 -26.98 -5.39 29.81
C ASN A 182 -27.73 -5.41 28.47
N HIS A 183 -27.24 -4.67 27.47
CA HIS A 183 -27.83 -4.64 26.14
C HIS A 183 -26.84 -4.11 25.11
N LEU A 184 -26.72 -4.81 23.98
CA LEU A 184 -26.11 -4.32 22.75
C LEU A 184 -27.11 -4.49 21.61
N HIS A 185 -27.43 -3.42 20.89
CA HIS A 185 -28.43 -3.48 19.83
C HIS A 185 -27.89 -4.22 18.60
N GLY A 186 -28.64 -5.21 18.13
CA GLY A 186 -28.34 -6.01 16.94
C GLY A 186 -28.85 -5.34 15.66
N GLY A 187 -29.37 -6.13 14.72
CA GLY A 187 -29.94 -5.63 13.47
C GLY A 187 -28.94 -4.95 12.52
N GLY A 188 -27.63 -5.09 12.76
CA GLY A 188 -26.60 -4.37 12.00
C GLY A 188 -26.16 -3.03 12.58
N TRP A 189 -26.76 -2.58 13.68
CA TRP A 189 -26.43 -1.30 14.33
C TRP A 189 -25.11 -1.33 15.09
N SER A 190 -24.85 -2.41 15.83
CA SER A 190 -23.54 -2.60 16.48
C SER A 190 -22.62 -3.43 15.58
N SER A 191 -21.37 -3.00 15.46
CA SER A 191 -20.42 -3.56 14.51
C SER A 191 -19.00 -3.63 15.03
N PHE A 192 -18.19 -4.51 14.44
CA PHE A 192 -16.75 -4.61 14.67
C PHE A 192 -16.07 -4.81 13.32
N SER A 193 -15.12 -3.93 13.02
CA SER A 193 -14.38 -3.94 11.75
C SER A 193 -12.91 -3.70 12.01
N GLY A 194 -12.07 -4.16 11.09
CA GLY A 194 -10.65 -3.86 11.14
C GLY A 194 -9.97 -4.10 9.80
N TRP A 195 -8.85 -3.41 9.59
CA TRP A 195 -8.07 -3.49 8.35
C TRP A 195 -6.58 -3.28 8.61
N LEU A 196 -5.75 -3.90 7.78
CA LEU A 196 -4.32 -3.64 7.73
C LEU A 196 -4.09 -2.28 7.06
N VAL A 197 -3.37 -1.39 7.76
CA VAL A 197 -2.94 -0.10 7.22
C VAL A 197 -1.60 -0.27 6.51
N HIS A 198 -0.65 -0.94 7.17
CA HIS A 198 0.68 -1.13 6.64
C HIS A 198 1.31 -2.41 7.19
N ARG A 199 1.82 -3.25 6.28
CA ARG A 199 2.59 -4.44 6.61
C ARG A 199 4.01 -4.02 7.02
N THR A 200 4.53 -4.59 8.10
CA THR A 200 5.91 -4.34 8.61
C THR A 200 6.72 -5.61 8.71
#